data_AF-A0A238L1B5-F1
#
_entry.id   AF-A0A238L1B5-F1
#
_cell.length_a   1.000
_cell.length_b   1.000
_cell.length_c   1.000
_cell.angle_alpha   90.00
_cell.angle_beta   90.00
_cell.angle_gamma   90.00
#
_symmetry.space_group_name_H-M   'P 1'
#
loop_
_entity.id
_entity.type
_entity.pdbx_description
1 polymer ?
#
loop_
_entity_poly.entity_id
_entity_poly.type
_entity_poly.pdbx_seq_one_letter_code
_entity_poly.pdbx_strand_id
1 'polypeptide(L)'
;MVTGMADFGYDVLQAIEAPRWLIGRTWEMDSRDLWLESGIPDQVARELTLRGQPVQMLAGWSGIVGHAQAIRIIRETGFMIGGADPGGDGAALGF
;
A
#
# COMPACT_ATOMS: atom_id res chain seq x y z
N MET A 1 -3.35 2.65 2.65
CA MET A 1 -4.81 2.40 2.74
C MET A 1 -5.58 3.46 3.55
N VAL A 2 -5.51 3.51 4.90
CA VAL A 2 -6.38 4.41 5.70
C VAL A 2 -6.23 5.89 5.30
N THR A 3 -5.01 6.40 5.21
CA THR A 3 -4.70 7.75 4.70
C THR A 3 -5.25 7.98 3.29
N GLY A 4 -5.19 6.97 2.41
CA GLY A 4 -5.79 7.04 1.06
C GLY A 4 -7.29 7.36 1.11
N MET A 5 -8.04 6.62 1.94
CA MET A 5 -9.48 6.82 2.06
C MET A 5 -9.85 8.07 2.86
N ALA A 6 -9.14 8.35 3.95
CA ALA A 6 -9.47 9.41 4.89
C ALA A 6 -8.98 10.79 4.42
N ASP A 7 -7.76 10.87 3.88
CA ASP A 7 -7.10 12.14 3.57
C ASP A 7 -7.13 12.45 2.06
N PHE A 8 -7.10 11.44 1.20
CA PHE A 8 -7.05 11.61 -0.26
C PHE A 8 -8.36 11.29 -0.98
N GLY A 9 -9.40 10.87 -0.24
CA GLY A 9 -10.72 10.59 -0.81
C GLY A 9 -10.78 9.38 -1.73
N TYR A 10 -9.79 8.49 -1.67
CA TYR A 10 -9.77 7.27 -2.49
C TYR A 10 -10.93 6.34 -2.12
N ASP A 11 -11.45 5.65 -3.12
CA ASP A 11 -12.27 4.47 -2.86
C ASP A 11 -11.42 3.32 -2.28
N VAL A 12 -12.08 2.21 -1.94
CA VAL A 12 -11.43 1.06 -1.30
C VAL A 12 -10.37 0.44 -2.19
N LEU A 13 -10.66 0.24 -3.48
CA LEU A 13 -9.75 -0.41 -4.41
C LEU A 13 -8.57 0.51 -4.72
N GLN A 14 -8.83 1.78 -4.99
CA GLN A 14 -7.79 2.80 -5.18
C GLN A 14 -6.84 2.90 -3.98
N ALA A 15 -7.36 2.82 -2.75
CA ALA A 15 -6.55 2.87 -1.53
C ALA A 15 -5.71 1.62 -1.30
N ILE A 16 -6.09 0.48 -1.88
CA ILE A 16 -5.34 -0.78 -1.87
C ILE A 16 -4.26 -0.77 -2.96
N GLU A 17 -4.58 -0.31 -4.17
CA GLU A 17 -3.67 -0.28 -5.33
C GLU A 17 -2.64 0.84 -5.26
N ALA A 18 -2.85 1.84 -4.41
CA ALA A 18 -1.90 2.94 -4.23
C ALA A 18 -0.50 2.40 -3.83
N PRO A 19 0.59 2.86 -4.47
CA PRO A 19 1.94 2.41 -4.18
C PRO A 19 2.29 2.51 -2.69
N ARG A 20 2.84 1.43 -2.15
CA ARG A 20 3.15 1.26 -0.73
C ARG A 20 4.64 1.42 -0.45
N TRP A 21 4.90 1.60 0.83
CA TRP A 21 6.24 1.62 1.39
C TRP A 21 6.25 0.92 2.74
N LEU A 22 7.42 0.43 3.12
CA LEU A 22 7.65 -0.22 4.41
C LEU A 22 8.98 0.26 4.96
N ILE A 23 9.04 0.54 6.27
CA ILE A 23 10.27 0.98 6.92
C ILE A 23 10.60 0.06 8.09
N GLY A 24 11.88 -0.28 8.21
CA GLY A 24 12.42 -0.93 9.39
C GLY A 24 12.30 -2.46 9.38
N ARG A 25 12.30 -3.06 10.57
CA ARG A 25 12.37 -4.52 10.71
C ARG A 25 11.07 -5.18 10.25
N THR A 26 11.18 -6.15 9.36
CA THR A 26 10.10 -7.07 8.98
C THR A 26 10.34 -8.43 9.60
N TRP A 27 9.40 -9.37 9.44
CA TRP A 27 9.60 -10.74 9.95
C TRP A 27 10.80 -11.45 9.27
N GLU A 28 11.14 -11.05 8.04
CA GLU A 28 12.20 -11.63 7.21
C GLU A 28 13.53 -10.88 7.29
N MET A 29 13.52 -9.62 7.75
CA MET A 29 14.68 -8.73 7.62
C MET A 29 14.89 -7.85 8.84
N ASP A 30 16.10 -7.91 9.40
CA ASP A 30 16.58 -6.93 10.37
C ASP A 30 17.27 -5.76 9.65
N SER A 31 16.46 -4.82 9.17
CA SER A 31 16.95 -3.66 8.41
C SER A 31 16.33 -2.36 8.91
N ARG A 32 17.02 -1.24 8.60
CA ARG A 32 16.54 0.14 8.79
C ARG A 32 16.14 0.81 7.47
N ASP A 33 16.15 0.05 6.39
CA ASP A 33 15.83 0.54 5.06
C ASP A 33 14.37 0.95 4.96
N LEU A 34 14.11 1.85 4.01
CA LEU A 34 12.80 2.19 3.51
C LEU A 34 12.64 1.52 2.15
N TRP A 35 11.77 0.53 2.07
CA TRP A 35 11.41 -0.08 0.79
C TRP A 35 10.24 0.67 0.17
N LEU A 36 10.38 1.03 -1.11
CA LEU A 36 9.37 1.74 -1.89
C LEU A 36 8.96 0.89 -3.10
N GLU A 37 7.67 0.71 -3.35
CA GLU A 37 7.20 0.10 -4.60
C GLU A 37 7.52 0.96 -5.82
N SER A 38 7.73 0.33 -6.98
CA SER A 38 8.06 0.98 -8.26
C SER A 38 7.07 2.04 -8.76
N GLY A 39 5.84 2.09 -8.24
CA GLY A 39 4.87 3.15 -8.53
C GLY A 39 5.20 4.49 -7.85
N ILE A 40 6.11 4.51 -6.89
CA ILE A 40 6.58 5.74 -6.23
C ILE A 40 7.66 6.39 -7.11
N PRO A 41 7.55 7.70 -7.44
CA PRO A 41 8.51 8.35 -8.32
C PRO A 41 9.95 8.30 -7.80
N ASP A 42 10.92 8.01 -8.67
CA ASP A 42 12.35 7.95 -8.34
C ASP A 42 12.86 9.22 -7.65
N GLN A 43 12.26 10.37 -7.94
CA GLN A 43 12.61 11.62 -7.25
C GLN A 43 12.35 11.55 -5.75
N VAL A 44 11.27 10.90 -5.31
CA VAL A 44 10.96 10.69 -3.89
C VAL A 44 12.06 9.85 -3.23
N ALA A 45 12.48 8.76 -3.87
CA ALA A 45 13.56 7.91 -3.38
C ALA A 45 14.88 8.67 -3.25
N ARG A 46 15.24 9.48 -4.26
CA ARG A 46 16.44 10.33 -4.24
C ARG A 46 16.40 11.34 -3.10
N GLU A 47 15.30 12.07 -2.94
CA GLU A 47 15.16 13.09 -1.90
C GLU A 47 15.21 12.49 -0.48
N LEU A 48 14.61 11.31 -0.27
CA LEU A 48 14.66 10.62 1.01
C LEU A 48 16.08 10.10 1.32
N THR A 49 16.78 9.60 0.31
CA THR A 49 18.20 9.21 0.42
C THR A 49 19.07 10.39 0.81
N LEU A 50 18.89 11.56 0.18
CA LEU A 50 19.62 12.78 0.51
C LEU A 50 19.37 13.27 1.94
N ARG A 51 18.20 12.95 2.51
CA ARG A 51 17.85 13.22 3.92
C ARG A 51 18.39 12.17 4.90
N GLY A 52 19.15 11.19 4.41
CA GLY A 52 19.83 10.18 5.22
C GLY A 52 19.04 8.90 5.48
N GLN A 53 17.88 8.72 4.83
CA GLN A 53 17.13 7.47 4.89
C GLN A 53 17.68 6.49 3.85
N PRO A 54 18.18 5.30 4.22
CA PRO A 54 18.52 4.27 3.24
C PRO A 54 17.25 3.82 2.50
N VAL A 55 17.20 4.00 1.19
CA VAL A 55 16.04 3.65 0.36
C VAL A 55 16.37 2.48 -0.56
N GLN A 56 15.43 1.53 -0.66
CA GLN A 56 15.49 0.41 -1.60
C GLN A 56 14.23 0.42 -2.47
N MET A 57 14.39 0.31 -3.79
CA MET A 57 13.26 0.20 -4.71
C MET A 57 12.87 -1.26 -4.91
N LEU A 58 11.59 -1.57 -4.76
CA LEU A 58 11.01 -2.88 -5.04
C LEU A 58 10.51 -2.92 -6.49
N ALA A 59 10.82 -4.01 -7.19
CA ALA A 59 10.35 -4.23 -8.55
C ALA A 59 8.91 -4.76 -8.54
N GLY A 60 8.02 -4.12 -9.31
CA GLY A 60 6.64 -4.57 -9.50
C GLY A 60 5.86 -4.74 -8.19
N TRP A 61 4.98 -5.74 -8.16
CA TRP A 61 4.27 -6.18 -6.97
C TRP A 61 5.19 -7.05 -6.11
N SER A 62 5.51 -6.57 -4.90
CA SER A 62 6.38 -7.29 -3.98
C SER A 62 5.61 -7.67 -2.72
N GLY A 63 5.67 -8.95 -2.34
CA GLY A 63 5.08 -9.44 -1.09
C GLY A 63 5.69 -8.81 0.17
N ILE A 64 6.83 -8.12 0.06
CA ILE A 64 7.51 -7.45 1.18
C ILE A 64 6.60 -6.43 1.84
N VAL A 65 5.83 -5.66 1.06
CA VAL A 65 4.89 -4.64 1.59
C VAL A 65 3.53 -5.23 1.99
N GLY A 66 3.38 -6.55 1.89
CA GLY A 66 2.20 -7.31 2.26
C GLY A 66 1.04 -7.19 1.28
N HIS A 67 -0.05 -7.90 1.58
CA HIS A 67 -1.32 -7.83 0.84
C HIS A 67 -2.43 -7.20 1.69
N ALA A 68 -3.35 -6.49 1.05
CA ALA A 68 -4.46 -5.82 1.74
C ALA A 68 -5.83 -6.22 1.16
N GLN A 69 -6.84 -6.24 2.02
CA GLN A 69 -8.23 -6.54 1.68
C GLN A 69 -9.11 -5.64 2.55
N ALA A 70 -10.21 -5.11 2.03
CA ALA A 70 -11.10 -4.26 2.81
C ALA A 70 -12.55 -4.30 2.33
N ILE A 71 -13.47 -4.06 3.27
CA ILE A 71 -14.88 -3.80 3.02
C ILE A 71 -15.22 -2.45 3.66
N ARG A 72 -15.67 -1.49 2.87
CA ARG A 72 -16.22 -0.22 3.36
C ARG A 72 -17.73 -0.28 3.41
N ILE A 73 -18.29 0.15 4.53
CA ILE A 73 -19.74 0.25 4.75
C ILE A 73 -20.13 1.73 4.68
N ILE A 74 -21.03 2.08 3.75
CA ILE A 74 -21.66 3.40 3.68
C ILE A 74 -22.76 3.43 4.73
N ARG A 75 -22.54 4.19 5.83
CA ARG A 75 -23.41 4.13 7.02
C ARG A 75 -24.84 4.56 6.73
N GLU A 76 -25.03 5.47 5.78
CA GLU A 76 -26.32 6.07 5.45
C GLU A 76 -27.24 5.09 4.70
N THR A 77 -26.68 4.22 3.88
CA THR A 77 -27.42 3.30 3.00
C THR A 77 -27.25 1.83 3.36
N GLY A 78 -26.25 1.50 4.19
CA GLY A 78 -25.80 0.13 4.41
C GLY A 78 -25.05 -0.49 3.23
N PHE A 79 -24.81 0.27 2.15
CA PHE A 79 -24.14 -0.24 0.95
C PHE A 79 -22.69 -0.63 1.26
N MET A 80 -22.25 -1.75 0.72
CA MET A 80 -20.91 -2.30 0.95
C MET A 80 -20.06 -2.24 -0.31
N ILE A 81 -18.81 -1.81 -0.16
CA ILE A 81 -17.82 -1.77 -1.23
C ILE A 81 -16.63 -2.61 -0.80
N GLY A 82 -16.41 -3.73 -1.49
CA GLY A 82 -15.26 -4.61 -1.27
C GLY A 82 -14.09 -4.26 -2.20
N GLY A 83 -12.86 -4.47 -1.72
CA GLY A 83 -11.65 -4.36 -2.52
C GLY A 83 -10.62 -5.40 -2.09
N ALA A 84 -9.87 -5.90 -3.09
CA ALA A 84 -8.86 -6.92 -2.92
C ALA A 84 -7.56 -6.50 -3.61
N ASP A 85 -6.42 -6.77 -2.98
CA ASP A 85 -5.10 -6.50 -3.55
C ASP A 85 -4.90 -7.33 -4.84
N PRO A 86 -4.69 -6.68 -6.00
CA PRO A 86 -4.52 -7.39 -7.28
C PRO A 86 -3.20 -8.18 -7.36
N GLY A 87 -2.24 -7.91 -6.47
CA GLY A 87 -1.00 -8.67 -6.35
C GLY A 87 -1.12 -9.94 -5.50
N GLY A 88 -2.25 -10.21 -4.86
CA GLY A 88 -2.49 -11.42 -4.05
C GLY A 88 -3.52 -12.37 -4.66
N ASP A 89 -3.64 -13.58 -4.11
CA ASP A 89 -4.56 -14.62 -4.61
C ASP A 89 -6.03 -14.44 -4.14
N GLY A 90 -6.32 -13.38 -3.39
CA GLY A 90 -7.64 -13.11 -2.80
C GLY A 90 -8.58 -12.37 -3.75
N ALA A 91 -9.89 -12.48 -3.51
CA ALA A 91 -10.91 -11.74 -4.26
C ALA A 91 -11.99 -11.15 -3.34
N ALA A 92 -12.52 -10.00 -3.71
CA ALA A 92 -13.71 -9.41 -3.09
C ALA A 92 -14.97 -9.94 -3.78
N LEU A 93 -15.88 -10.55 -3.00
CA LEU A 93 -17.13 -11.14 -3.50
C LEU A 93 -18.32 -10.58 -2.69
N GLY A 94 -19.47 -10.40 -3.35
CA GLY A 94 -20.71 -9.90 -2.74
C GLY A 94 -21.95 -10.61 -3.29
N PHE A 95 -23.05 -10.54 -2.54
CA PHE A 95 -24.35 -11.12 -2.85
C PHE A 95 -25.49 -10.24 -2.36
#